data_AF-A0A954T3N6-F1
#
_entry.id   AF-A0A954T3N6-F1
#
_cell.length_a   1.000
_cell.length_b   1.000
_cell.length_c   1.000
_cell.angle_alpha   90.00
_cell.angle_beta   90.00
_cell.angle_gamma   90.00
#
_symmetry.space_group_name_H-M   'P 1'
#
loop_
_entity.id
_entity.type
_entity.pdbx_description
1 polymer ?
#
loop_
_entity_poly.entity_id
_entity_poly.type
_entity_poly.pdbx_seq_one_letter_code
_entity_poly.pdbx_strand_id
1 'polypeptide(L)'
;EFPHYMLKEIFEQPETVRSALRGRLDLDEATAVLGGLNMSPPKLRAIERIVMTACGTSWHAGLVGEYQIEALARIPVEVEYASELRYRNPPLSNNTLLFALTQSGETIDTLAALREMKRKGHRALAICNVVGSTIARESDGGVYLRAGAEIGVASTKAFTSQCVVTALLAL
;
A
#
# COMPACT_ATOMS: atom_id res chain seq x y z
N GLU A 1 9.31 -30.18 0.52
CA GLU A 1 8.71 -29.54 1.71
C GLU A 1 9.72 -28.63 2.36
N PHE A 2 9.28 -27.57 3.03
CA PHE A 2 10.17 -26.64 3.75
C PHE A 2 10.07 -26.88 5.26
N PRO A 3 11.17 -26.76 6.02
CA PRO A 3 11.17 -27.00 7.46
C PRO A 3 10.40 -25.94 8.27
N HIS A 4 10.27 -24.71 7.77
CA HIS A 4 9.62 -23.60 8.45
C HIS A 4 8.78 -22.78 7.47
N TYR A 5 7.68 -22.17 7.96
CA TYR A 5 6.84 -21.28 7.17
C TYR A 5 7.61 -20.10 6.59
N MET A 6 8.47 -19.46 7.39
CA MET A 6 9.28 -18.34 6.90
C MET A 6 10.15 -18.74 5.70
N LEU A 7 10.79 -19.92 5.73
CA LEU A 7 11.60 -20.38 4.60
C LEU A 7 10.74 -20.66 3.36
N LYS A 8 9.60 -21.33 3.55
CA LYS A 8 8.61 -21.54 2.47
C LYS A 8 8.21 -20.21 1.83
N GLU A 9 7.85 -19.22 2.64
CA GLU A 9 7.36 -17.92 2.19
C GLU A 9 8.43 -17.10 1.48
N ILE A 10 9.69 -17.19 1.91
CA ILE A 10 10.84 -16.61 1.19
C ILE A 10 10.96 -17.21 -0.22
N PHE A 11 10.83 -18.53 -0.34
CA PHE A 11 10.92 -19.23 -1.64
C PHE A 11 9.67 -19.08 -2.51
N GLU A 12 8.53 -18.68 -1.94
CA GLU A 12 7.29 -18.37 -2.68
C GLU A 12 7.33 -17.01 -3.38
N GLN A 13 8.28 -16.13 -3.03
CA GLN A 13 8.33 -14.75 -3.52
C GLN A 13 8.28 -14.60 -5.05
N PRO A 14 8.96 -15.44 -5.87
CA PRO A 14 8.82 -15.35 -7.32
C PRO A 14 7.38 -15.48 -7.80
N GLU A 15 6.58 -16.35 -7.17
CA GLU A 15 5.18 -16.53 -7.54
C GLU A 15 4.27 -15.44 -6.97
N THR A 16 4.56 -14.95 -5.76
CA THR A 16 3.76 -13.87 -5.16
C THR A 16 4.00 -12.55 -5.89
N VAL A 17 5.22 -12.30 -6.38
CA VAL A 17 5.53 -11.16 -7.27
C VAL A 17 4.73 -11.26 -8.57
N ARG A 18 4.71 -12.42 -9.24
CA ARG A 18 3.88 -12.62 -10.44
C ARG A 18 2.39 -12.42 -10.14
N SER A 19 1.92 -12.91 -9.00
CA SER A 19 0.53 -12.76 -8.56
C SER A 19 0.15 -11.31 -8.29
N ALA A 20 1.08 -10.52 -7.73
CA ALA A 20 0.92 -9.09 -7.49
C ALA A 20 0.87 -8.27 -8.79
N LEU A 21 1.53 -8.72 -9.87
CA LEU A 21 1.48 -8.09 -11.20
C LEU A 21 0.27 -8.53 -12.05
N ARG A 22 -0.27 -9.73 -11.79
CA ARG A 22 -1.25 -10.38 -12.67
C ARG A 22 -2.50 -9.53 -12.91
N GLY A 23 -2.72 -9.18 -14.18
CA GLY A 23 -3.89 -8.42 -14.64
C GLY A 23 -3.87 -6.95 -14.24
N ARG A 24 -2.69 -6.38 -13.98
CA ARG A 24 -2.52 -4.97 -13.56
C ARG A 24 -1.59 -4.17 -14.46
N LEU A 25 -1.12 -4.74 -15.57
CA LEU A 25 -0.29 -4.05 -16.54
C LEU A 25 -1.09 -3.88 -17.82
N ASP A 26 -1.07 -2.66 -18.34
CA ASP A 26 -1.45 -2.35 -19.71
C ASP A 26 -0.17 -2.28 -20.54
N LEU A 27 0.04 -3.29 -21.39
CA LEU A 27 1.26 -3.39 -22.19
C LEU A 27 1.23 -2.48 -23.41
N ASP A 28 0.04 -2.10 -23.86
CA ASP A 28 -0.13 -1.23 -25.03
C ASP A 28 0.13 0.23 -24.62
N GLU A 29 -0.37 0.63 -23.45
CA GLU A 29 -0.19 1.97 -22.88
C GLU A 29 1.05 2.09 -21.96
N ALA A 30 1.80 0.99 -21.79
CA ALA A 30 3.00 0.92 -20.95
C ALA A 30 2.81 1.43 -19.50
N THR A 31 1.64 1.18 -18.90
CA THR A 31 1.26 1.67 -17.56
C THR A 31 0.59 0.57 -16.73
N ALA A 32 0.16 0.90 -15.51
CA ALA A 32 -0.55 -0.01 -14.63
C ALA A 32 -2.07 0.29 -14.55
N VAL A 33 -2.87 -0.75 -14.37
CA VAL A 33 -4.32 -0.66 -14.18
C VAL A 33 -4.69 -1.22 -12.81
N LEU A 34 -5.08 -0.31 -11.91
CA LEU A 34 -5.44 -0.63 -10.52
C LEU A 34 -6.92 -0.29 -10.27
N GLY A 35 -7.83 -1.15 -10.76
CA GLY A 35 -9.27 -0.91 -10.69
C GLY A 35 -9.85 -0.74 -9.27
N GLY A 36 -9.16 -1.23 -8.24
CA GLY A 36 -9.59 -1.13 -6.84
C GLY A 36 -9.41 0.25 -6.21
N LEU A 37 -8.70 1.19 -6.86
CA LEU A 37 -8.48 2.53 -6.30
C LEU A 37 -9.79 3.34 -6.18
N ASN A 38 -10.84 2.97 -6.92
CA ASN A 38 -12.12 3.69 -6.98
C ASN A 38 -11.96 5.17 -7.33
N MET A 39 -10.95 5.50 -8.14
CA MET A 39 -10.64 6.86 -8.56
C MET A 39 -10.70 6.97 -10.08
N SER A 40 -11.35 8.02 -10.57
CA SER A 40 -11.36 8.36 -11.98
C SER A 40 -10.01 8.99 -12.40
N PRO A 41 -9.59 8.90 -13.67
CA PRO A 41 -8.34 9.52 -14.14
C PRO A 41 -8.17 11.01 -13.78
N PRO A 42 -9.21 11.87 -13.84
CA PRO A 42 -9.08 13.27 -13.39
C PRO A 42 -8.76 13.42 -11.90
N LYS A 43 -9.26 12.51 -11.04
CA LYS A 43 -8.98 12.53 -9.60
C LYS A 43 -7.55 12.09 -9.31
N LEU A 44 -7.02 11.14 -10.08
CA LEU A 44 -5.63 10.70 -9.97
C LEU A 44 -4.67 11.82 -10.37
N ARG A 45 -4.95 12.52 -11.49
CA ARG A 45 -4.13 13.66 -11.94
C ARG A 45 -4.16 14.88 -11.03
N ALA A 46 -5.18 15.00 -10.18
CA ALA A 46 -5.29 16.11 -9.24
C ALA A 46 -4.48 15.88 -7.94
N ILE A 47 -3.87 14.71 -7.77
CA ILE A 47 -3.06 14.42 -6.57
C ILE A 47 -1.79 15.26 -6.60
N GLU A 48 -1.56 16.03 -5.54
CA GLU A 48 -0.38 16.89 -5.38
C GLU A 48 0.64 16.32 -4.40
N ARG A 49 0.22 15.39 -3.54
CA ARG A 49 1.05 14.75 -2.52
C ARG A 49 0.49 13.39 -2.16
N ILE A 50 1.36 12.44 -1.88
CA ILE A 50 1.00 11.16 -1.28
C ILE A 50 1.58 11.07 0.13
N VAL A 51 0.78 10.62 1.08
CA VAL A 51 1.27 10.21 2.40
C VAL A 51 1.09 8.71 2.53
N MET A 52 2.16 7.98 2.83
CA MET A 52 2.11 6.56 3.15
C MET A 52 2.19 6.37 4.65
N THR A 53 1.33 5.52 5.20
CA THR A 53 1.35 5.24 6.65
C THR A 53 1.25 3.76 6.95
N ALA A 54 2.07 3.29 7.88
CA ALA A 54 2.17 1.89 8.26
C ALA A 54 2.96 1.70 9.56
N CYS A 55 3.12 0.45 9.97
CA CYS A 55 4.00 0.02 11.05
C CYS A 55 4.99 -1.05 10.56
N GLY A 56 6.18 -1.10 11.18
CA GLY A 56 7.16 -2.17 10.98
C GLY A 56 7.54 -2.38 9.51
N THR A 57 7.55 -3.62 9.05
CA THR A 57 7.97 -3.96 7.68
C THR A 57 7.15 -3.28 6.58
N SER A 58 5.85 -3.01 6.81
CA SER A 58 5.04 -2.28 5.84
C SER A 58 5.42 -0.79 5.76
N TRP A 59 5.98 -0.22 6.82
CA TRP A 59 6.56 1.13 6.77
C TRP A 59 7.86 1.13 5.95
N HIS A 60 8.70 0.09 6.08
CA HIS A 60 9.87 -0.07 5.21
C HIS A 60 9.50 -0.21 3.73
N ALA A 61 8.39 -0.90 3.41
CA ALA A 61 7.89 -0.95 2.03
C ALA A 61 7.44 0.44 1.53
N GLY A 62 6.86 1.25 2.42
CA GLY A 62 6.54 2.66 2.14
C GLY A 62 7.78 3.48 1.76
N LEU A 63 8.90 3.31 2.46
CA LEU A 63 10.16 3.96 2.11
C LEU A 63 10.63 3.60 0.70
N VAL A 64 10.52 2.33 0.29
CA VAL A 64 10.86 1.92 -1.08
C VAL A 64 9.88 2.55 -2.08
N GLY A 65 8.59 2.58 -1.74
CA GLY A 65 7.53 3.16 -2.56
C GLY A 65 7.69 4.67 -2.79
N GLU A 66 8.18 5.41 -1.79
CA GLU A 66 8.53 6.84 -1.91
C GLU A 66 9.49 7.07 -3.07
N TYR A 67 10.66 6.40 -3.07
CA TYR A 67 11.62 6.53 -4.18
C TYR A 67 11.03 6.16 -5.54
N GLN A 68 10.20 5.13 -5.60
CA GLN A 68 9.59 4.68 -6.86
C GLN A 68 8.63 5.72 -7.43
N ILE A 69 7.72 6.23 -6.60
CA ILE A 69 6.68 7.18 -7.01
C ILE A 69 7.29 8.55 -7.32
N GLU A 70 8.24 9.02 -6.51
CA GLU A 70 8.92 10.29 -6.78
C GLU A 70 9.76 10.25 -8.06
N ALA A 71 10.37 9.09 -8.36
CA ALA A 71 11.15 8.92 -9.59
C ALA A 71 10.27 8.89 -10.84
N LEU A 72 9.16 8.16 -10.81
CA LEU A 72 8.36 7.86 -12.00
C LEU A 72 7.16 8.82 -12.16
N ALA A 73 6.34 8.97 -11.12
CA ALA A 73 5.15 9.81 -11.15
C ALA A 73 5.43 11.29 -10.83
N ARG A 74 6.61 11.61 -10.27
CA ARG A 74 7.03 12.97 -9.90
C ARG A 74 6.11 13.64 -8.87
N ILE A 75 5.43 12.85 -8.03
CA ILE A 75 4.57 13.32 -6.94
C ILE A 75 5.36 13.20 -5.63
N PRO A 76 5.46 14.27 -4.81
CA PRO A 76 6.08 14.20 -3.49
C PRO A 76 5.41 13.15 -2.60
N VAL A 77 6.22 12.32 -1.95
CA VAL A 77 5.75 11.30 -1.01
C VAL A 77 6.31 11.59 0.38
N GLU A 78 5.52 11.28 1.42
CA GLU A 78 5.97 11.32 2.81
C GLU A 78 5.57 10.01 3.50
N VAL A 79 6.52 9.34 4.15
CA VAL A 79 6.29 8.03 4.79
C VAL A 79 6.27 8.17 6.32
N GLU A 80 5.08 8.08 6.90
CA GLU A 80 4.84 8.34 8.31
C GLU A 80 4.58 7.05 9.10
N TYR A 81 5.20 6.93 10.27
CA TYR A 81 4.82 5.90 11.24
C TYR A 81 3.37 6.13 11.67
N ALA A 82 2.54 5.10 11.57
CA ALA A 82 1.11 5.23 11.87
C ALA A 82 0.83 5.63 13.33
N SER A 83 1.69 5.19 14.26
CA SER A 83 1.64 5.58 15.66
C SER A 83 1.83 7.08 15.86
N GLU A 84 2.57 7.76 14.98
CA GLU A 84 2.78 9.20 15.02
C GLU A 84 1.68 9.95 14.26
N LEU A 85 1.37 9.51 13.04
CA LEU A 85 0.42 10.20 12.16
C LEU A 85 -0.98 10.34 12.78
N ARG A 86 -1.42 9.34 13.54
CA ARG A 86 -2.72 9.37 14.25
C ARG A 86 -2.83 10.49 15.29
N TYR A 87 -1.71 11.01 15.79
CA TYR A 87 -1.67 12.08 16.79
C TYR A 87 -1.17 13.40 16.21
N ARG A 88 -0.38 13.37 15.13
CA ARG A 88 0.10 14.58 14.46
C ARG A 88 -1.02 15.30 13.71
N ASN A 89 -0.84 16.61 13.58
CA ASN A 89 -1.64 17.44 12.69
C ASN A 89 -0.78 18.01 11.56
N PRO A 90 -0.34 17.16 10.60
CA PRO A 90 0.50 17.63 9.50
C PRO A 90 -0.28 18.63 8.62
N PRO A 91 0.35 19.71 8.15
CA PRO A 91 -0.28 20.69 7.26
C PRO A 91 -0.40 20.12 5.84
N LEU A 92 -1.43 19.33 5.60
CA LEU A 92 -1.67 18.65 4.32
C LEU A 92 -2.72 19.40 3.48
N SER A 93 -2.50 19.46 2.17
CA SER A 93 -3.48 20.05 1.24
C SER A 93 -4.64 19.08 0.98
N ASN A 94 -5.79 19.62 0.53
CA ASN A 94 -6.96 18.80 0.18
C ASN A 94 -6.68 17.78 -0.94
N ASN A 95 -5.67 18.04 -1.77
CA ASN A 95 -5.23 17.18 -2.87
C ASN A 95 -4.20 16.12 -2.42
N THR A 96 -4.05 15.91 -1.10
CA THR A 96 -3.23 14.85 -0.53
C THR A 96 -3.99 13.52 -0.50
N LEU A 97 -3.36 12.46 -1.03
CA LEU A 97 -3.87 11.09 -0.98
C LEU A 97 -3.13 10.30 0.10
N LEU A 98 -3.86 9.59 0.97
CA LEU A 98 -3.26 8.66 1.93
C LEU A 98 -3.28 7.22 1.39
N PHE A 99 -2.16 6.51 1.56
CA PHE A 99 -2.09 5.05 1.47
C PHE A 99 -1.74 4.43 2.83
N ALA A 100 -2.62 3.58 3.36
CA ALA A 100 -2.34 2.73 4.50
C ALA A 100 -1.78 1.38 4.04
N LEU A 101 -0.54 1.04 4.40
CA LEU A 101 0.10 -0.23 4.05
C LEU A 101 0.04 -1.20 5.23
N THR A 102 -0.46 -2.41 5.00
CA THR A 102 -0.61 -3.41 6.06
C THR A 102 -0.71 -4.82 5.48
N GLN A 103 -0.04 -5.81 6.06
CA GLN A 103 -0.25 -7.20 5.67
C GLN A 103 -1.62 -7.69 6.16
N SER A 104 -1.92 -7.51 7.45
CA SER A 104 -3.09 -8.10 8.10
C SER A 104 -4.39 -7.34 7.86
N GLY A 105 -4.30 -6.03 7.63
CA GLY A 105 -5.48 -5.16 7.59
C GLY A 105 -6.11 -4.89 8.96
N GLU A 106 -5.44 -5.30 10.04
CA GLU A 106 -5.94 -5.18 11.43
C GLU A 106 -4.96 -4.44 12.36
N THR A 107 -3.84 -3.94 11.84
CA THR A 107 -2.85 -3.19 12.64
C THR A 107 -3.49 -1.92 13.21
N ILE A 108 -3.65 -1.87 14.54
CA ILE A 108 -4.46 -0.86 15.24
C ILE A 108 -4.00 0.56 14.96
N ASP A 109 -2.70 0.84 15.03
CA ASP A 109 -2.19 2.19 14.75
C ASP A 109 -2.40 2.61 13.29
N THR A 110 -2.20 1.69 12.34
CA THR A 110 -2.49 1.94 10.92
C THR A 110 -3.98 2.20 10.68
N LEU A 111 -4.87 1.46 11.34
CA LEU A 111 -6.30 1.69 11.26
C LEU A 111 -6.69 3.04 11.89
N ALA A 112 -6.09 3.39 13.03
CA ALA A 112 -6.33 4.67 13.68
C ALA A 112 -5.88 5.84 12.81
N ALA A 113 -4.69 5.75 12.19
CA ALA A 113 -4.18 6.76 11.27
C ALA A 113 -5.08 6.90 10.02
N LEU A 114 -5.52 5.77 9.43
CA LEU A 114 -6.46 5.78 8.30
C LEU A 114 -7.74 6.54 8.66
N ARG A 115 -8.38 6.18 9.79
CA ARG A 115 -9.61 6.83 10.26
C ARG A 115 -9.41 8.32 10.52
N GLU A 116 -8.29 8.69 11.14
CA GLU A 116 -7.99 10.08 11.47
C GLU A 116 -7.84 10.94 10.20
N MET A 117 -7.11 10.43 9.20
CA MET A 117 -6.95 11.12 7.92
C MET A 117 -8.26 11.27 7.17
N LYS A 118 -9.11 10.23 7.19
CA LYS A 118 -10.47 10.32 6.66
C LYS A 118 -11.33 11.33 7.40
N ARG A 119 -11.25 11.37 8.74
CA ARG A 119 -11.96 12.35 9.57
C ARG A 119 -11.56 13.79 9.25
N LYS A 120 -10.31 14.00 8.85
CA LYS A 120 -9.78 15.29 8.38
C LYS A 120 -10.18 15.63 6.93
N GLY A 121 -10.88 14.75 6.23
CA GLY A 121 -11.37 14.98 4.86
C GLY A 121 -10.45 14.50 3.76
N HIS A 122 -9.33 13.83 4.09
CA HIS A 122 -8.46 13.25 3.08
C HIS A 122 -9.02 11.92 2.58
N ARG A 123 -8.85 11.67 1.28
CA ARG A 123 -9.11 10.35 0.72
C ARG A 123 -8.05 9.38 1.21
N ALA A 124 -8.48 8.19 1.66
CA ALA A 124 -7.58 7.20 2.21
C ALA A 124 -7.79 5.83 1.59
N LEU A 125 -6.75 5.31 0.94
CA LEU A 125 -6.72 4.01 0.28
C LEU A 125 -5.88 3.02 1.08
N ALA A 126 -6.06 1.73 0.82
CA ALA A 126 -5.31 0.67 1.50
C ALA A 126 -4.51 -0.18 0.51
N ILE A 127 -3.29 -0.56 0.88
CA ILE A 127 -2.55 -1.65 0.26
C ILE A 127 -2.50 -2.78 1.29
N CYS A 128 -3.30 -3.82 1.08
CA CYS A 128 -3.49 -4.87 2.07
C CYS A 128 -3.50 -6.29 1.48
N ASN A 129 -3.20 -7.30 2.29
CA ASN A 129 -3.21 -8.69 1.79
C ASN A 129 -4.54 -9.40 2.06
N VAL A 130 -5.12 -9.17 3.24
CA VAL A 130 -6.31 -9.88 3.72
C VAL A 130 -7.57 -9.22 3.18
N VAL A 131 -8.28 -9.95 2.31
CA VAL A 131 -9.56 -9.52 1.74
C VAL A 131 -10.61 -9.37 2.83
N GLY A 132 -11.31 -8.25 2.81
CA GLY A 132 -12.37 -7.96 3.76
C GLY A 132 -11.90 -7.68 5.19
N SER A 133 -10.60 -7.47 5.42
CA SER A 133 -10.08 -6.94 6.69
C SER A 133 -10.67 -5.57 7.04
N THR A 134 -10.54 -5.16 8.30
CA THR A 134 -11.11 -3.89 8.79
C THR A 134 -10.59 -2.69 8.00
N ILE A 135 -9.28 -2.59 7.79
CA ILE A 135 -8.70 -1.51 6.96
C ILE A 135 -9.23 -1.56 5.52
N ALA A 136 -9.38 -2.76 4.93
CA ALA A 136 -9.89 -2.89 3.56
C ALA A 136 -11.36 -2.48 3.41
N ARG A 137 -12.19 -2.70 4.44
CA ARG A 137 -13.60 -2.28 4.45
C ARG A 137 -13.76 -0.79 4.71
N GLU A 138 -12.88 -0.21 5.50
CA GLU A 138 -12.98 1.19 5.91
C GLU A 138 -12.23 2.17 4.99
N SER A 139 -11.36 1.69 4.11
CA SER A 139 -10.71 2.55 3.10
C SER A 139 -11.67 2.94 1.98
N ASP A 140 -11.35 4.01 1.24
CA ASP A 140 -12.14 4.49 0.09
C ASP A 140 -11.88 3.69 -1.21
N GLY A 141 -11.08 2.64 -1.10
CA GLY A 141 -10.51 1.85 -2.19
C GLY A 141 -9.12 1.33 -1.80
N GLY A 142 -8.46 0.65 -2.73
CA GLY A 142 -7.15 0.09 -2.47
C GLY A 142 -6.71 -0.99 -3.45
N VAL A 143 -5.62 -1.65 -3.08
CA VAL A 143 -5.01 -2.74 -3.83
C VAL A 143 -4.75 -3.92 -2.92
N TYR A 144 -5.23 -5.10 -3.31
CA TYR A 144 -4.89 -6.33 -2.61
C TYR A 144 -3.54 -6.88 -3.07
N LEU A 145 -2.66 -7.29 -2.16
CA LEU A 145 -1.33 -7.81 -2.54
C LEU A 145 -1.39 -9.12 -3.32
N ARG A 146 -2.36 -9.99 -3.00
CA ARG A 146 -2.46 -11.36 -3.53
C ARG A 146 -1.22 -12.21 -3.22
N ALA A 147 -0.61 -12.00 -2.05
CA ALA A 147 0.57 -12.76 -1.59
C ALA A 147 0.20 -14.11 -0.92
N GLY A 148 -1.09 -14.40 -0.77
CA GLY A 148 -1.59 -15.55 -0.01
C GLY A 148 -1.35 -15.39 1.50
N ALA A 149 -1.73 -16.37 2.30
CA ALA A 149 -1.53 -16.31 3.75
C ALA A 149 -0.04 -16.28 4.11
N GLU A 150 0.35 -15.38 5.01
CA GLU A 150 1.69 -15.29 5.61
C GLU A 150 1.55 -15.72 7.08
N ILE A 151 2.14 -16.87 7.40
CA ILE A 151 2.08 -17.56 8.69
C ILE A 151 3.37 -17.33 9.49
N GLY A 152 4.49 -17.08 8.81
CA GLY A 152 5.72 -16.63 9.44
C GLY A 152 5.51 -15.37 10.27
N VAL A 153 6.19 -15.30 11.42
CA VAL A 153 6.08 -14.14 12.34
C VAL A 153 6.66 -12.87 11.70
N ALA A 154 7.78 -13.02 10.99
CA ALA A 154 8.40 -11.93 10.25
C ALA A 154 7.86 -11.87 8.82
N SER A 155 7.56 -10.67 8.35
CA SER A 155 7.04 -10.49 6.99
C SER A 155 8.11 -10.69 5.93
N THR A 156 7.78 -11.41 4.86
CA THR A 156 8.70 -11.75 3.76
C THR A 156 8.05 -11.44 2.42
N LYS A 157 7.15 -12.30 1.95
CA LYS A 157 6.45 -12.15 0.67
C LYS A 157 5.46 -11.00 0.66
N ALA A 158 4.90 -10.61 1.80
CA ALA A 158 4.05 -9.42 1.85
C ALA A 158 4.86 -8.14 1.63
N PHE A 159 6.08 -8.04 2.16
CA PHE A 159 6.98 -6.91 1.90
C PHE A 159 7.30 -6.75 0.41
N THR A 160 7.79 -7.80 -0.24
CA THR A 160 8.12 -7.71 -1.69
C THR A 160 6.89 -7.46 -2.54
N SER A 161 5.72 -8.01 -2.17
CA SER A 161 4.47 -7.70 -2.86
C SER A 161 4.03 -6.24 -2.65
N GLN A 162 4.27 -5.64 -1.48
CA GLN A 162 4.03 -4.21 -1.24
C GLN A 162 4.93 -3.36 -2.14
N CYS A 163 6.23 -3.67 -2.24
CA CYS A 163 7.16 -2.97 -3.12
C CYS A 163 6.77 -3.06 -4.62
N VAL A 164 6.20 -4.19 -5.05
CA VAL A 164 5.67 -4.34 -6.41
C VAL A 164 4.43 -3.48 -6.61
N VAL A 165 3.51 -3.47 -5.65
CA VAL A 165 2.28 -2.65 -5.76
C VAL A 165 2.58 -1.15 -5.73
N THR A 166 3.55 -0.71 -4.93
CA THR A 166 3.99 0.70 -4.95
C THR A 166 4.67 1.06 -6.27
N ALA A 167 5.42 0.14 -6.88
CA ALA A 167 5.96 0.34 -8.22
C ALA A 167 4.86 0.46 -9.27
N LEU A 168 3.81 -0.37 -9.19
CA LEU A 168 2.63 -0.25 -10.07
C LEU A 168 1.89 1.08 -9.85
N LEU A 169 1.82 1.59 -8.64
CA LEU A 169 1.24 2.92 -8.36
C LEU A 169 2.08 4.06 -8.94
N ALA A 170 3.36 3.84 -9.18
CA ALA A 170 4.28 4.82 -9.71
C ALA A 170 4.24 4.96 -11.24
N LEU A 171 3.69 3.94 -11.93
CA LEU A 171 3.48 3.90 -13.40
C LEU A 171 2.16 4.57 -13.79
#